data_AF-A0A844B0C1-F1
#
_entry.id   AF-A0A844B0C1-F1
#
_cell.length_a   1.000
_cell.length_b   1.000
_cell.length_c   1.000
_cell.angle_alpha   90.00
_cell.angle_beta   90.00
_cell.angle_gamma   90.00
#
_symmetry.space_group_name_H-M   'P 1'
#
loop_
_entity.id
_entity.type
_entity.pdbx_description
1 polymer ?
#
loop_
_entity_poly.entity_id
_entity_poly.type
_entity_poly.pdbx_seq_one_letter_code
_entity_poly.pdbx_strand_id
1 'polypeptide(L)'
;MSGGWKARAGVLACALWWGSLTTIGFIVVPLLFANLPTPADAGRMAARLFTAQTWVSIGCGIVVMLSARATEEVASMDWKHGVLMYLFAGVLLAVLAEFAVAPHIIARQDLRFWHSVGSVMYFLQWLCAGTVLWKVTSAPGVCQVPEAN
;
A
#
# COMPACT_ATOMS: atom_id res chain seq x y z
N MET A 1 -15.88 20.05 15.27
CA MET A 1 -16.42 18.68 15.05
C MET A 1 -15.91 17.99 13.76
N SER A 2 -15.04 18.60 12.93
CA SER A 2 -14.69 18.05 11.59
C SER A 2 -13.35 17.28 11.48
N GLY A 3 -12.55 17.17 12.56
CA GLY A 3 -11.24 16.50 12.51
C GLY A 3 -11.29 14.98 12.68
N GLY A 4 -12.16 14.47 13.56
CA GLY A 4 -12.15 13.06 13.96
C GLY A 4 -12.50 12.06 12.85
N TRP A 5 -13.39 12.42 11.92
CA TRP A 5 -13.75 11.53 10.81
C TRP A 5 -12.61 11.42 9.77
N LYS A 6 -11.82 12.49 9.60
CA LYS A 6 -10.69 12.53 8.66
C LYS A 6 -9.52 11.68 9.16
N ALA A 7 -9.20 11.78 10.44
CA ALA A 7 -8.18 10.91 11.07
C ALA A 7 -8.56 9.43 10.91
N ARG A 8 -9.84 9.08 11.16
CA ARG A 8 -10.34 7.71 10.95
C ARG A 8 -10.27 7.29 9.47
N ALA A 9 -10.61 8.18 8.54
CA ALA A 9 -10.50 7.91 7.10
C ALA A 9 -9.05 7.61 6.68
N GLY A 10 -8.07 8.36 7.22
CA GLY A 10 -6.64 8.10 6.99
C GLY A 10 -6.20 6.73 7.51
N VAL A 11 -6.58 6.36 8.74
CA VAL A 11 -6.28 5.04 9.31
C VAL A 11 -6.89 3.92 8.47
N LEU A 12 -8.16 4.06 8.08
CA LEU A 12 -8.86 3.08 7.26
C LEU A 12 -8.22 2.93 5.87
N ALA A 13 -7.77 4.03 5.27
CA ALA A 13 -7.05 4.00 4.00
C ALA A 13 -5.70 3.28 4.12
N CYS A 14 -4.93 3.52 5.19
CA CYS A 14 -3.69 2.77 5.45
C CYS A 14 -3.96 1.27 5.65
N ALA A 15 -5.00 0.94 6.41
CA ALA A 15 -5.39 -0.44 6.67
C ALA A 15 -5.85 -1.15 5.38
N LEU A 16 -6.66 -0.47 4.57
CA LEU A 16 -7.09 -0.98 3.26
C LEU A 16 -5.88 -1.20 2.33
N TRP A 17 -4.95 -0.25 2.27
CA TRP A 17 -3.77 -0.35 1.43
C TRP A 17 -2.88 -1.54 1.80
N TRP A 18 -2.54 -1.68 3.08
CA TRP A 18 -1.72 -2.79 3.56
C TRP A 18 -2.46 -4.13 3.45
N GLY A 19 -3.75 -4.15 3.78
CA GLY A 19 -4.60 -5.34 3.69
C GLY A 19 -4.76 -5.84 2.25
N SER A 20 -4.93 -4.93 1.28
CA SER A 20 -5.06 -5.31 -0.13
C SER A 20 -3.74 -5.84 -0.71
N LEU A 21 -2.59 -5.27 -0.33
CA LEU A 21 -1.27 -5.84 -0.66
C LEU A 21 -1.13 -7.26 -0.09
N THR A 22 -1.51 -7.43 1.18
CA THR A 22 -1.42 -8.74 1.82
C THR A 22 -2.29 -9.78 1.11
N THR A 23 -3.52 -9.41 0.79
CA THR A 23 -4.49 -10.29 0.14
C THR A 23 -4.05 -10.66 -1.27
N ILE A 24 -3.66 -9.68 -2.10
CA ILE A 24 -3.33 -9.93 -3.49
C ILE A 24 -2.01 -10.72 -3.60
N GLY A 25 -0.95 -10.26 -2.94
CA GLY A 25 0.38 -10.83 -3.10
C GLY A 25 0.56 -12.21 -2.47
N PHE A 26 -0.05 -12.46 -1.30
CA PHE A 26 0.20 -13.68 -0.53
C PHE A 26 -0.93 -14.70 -0.59
N ILE A 27 -2.13 -14.31 -1.03
CA ILE A 27 -3.30 -15.20 -1.08
C ILE A 27 -3.77 -15.37 -2.53
N VAL A 28 -4.18 -14.28 -3.19
CA VAL A 28 -4.83 -14.37 -4.51
C VAL A 28 -3.85 -14.84 -5.58
N VAL A 29 -2.64 -14.30 -5.64
CA VAL A 29 -1.65 -14.70 -6.66
C VAL A 29 -1.29 -16.19 -6.55
N PRO A 30 -0.91 -16.74 -5.37
CA PRO A 30 -0.68 -18.17 -5.22
C PRO A 30 -1.90 -19.03 -5.61
N LEU A 31 -3.12 -18.60 -5.24
CA LEU A 31 -4.35 -19.30 -5.63
C LEU A 31 -4.57 -19.30 -7.14
N LEU A 32 -4.25 -18.22 -7.86
CA LEU A 32 -4.34 -18.19 -9.31
C LEU A 32 -3.41 -19.21 -9.96
N PHE A 33 -2.17 -19.32 -9.48
CA PHE A 33 -1.21 -20.30 -9.99
C PHE A 33 -1.57 -21.74 -9.62
N ALA A 34 -2.27 -21.95 -8.49
CA ALA A 34 -2.72 -23.27 -8.07
C ALA A 34 -4.00 -23.75 -8.81
N ASN A 35 -4.88 -22.83 -9.23
CA ASN A 35 -6.22 -23.18 -9.73
C ASN A 35 -6.42 -22.95 -11.23
N LEU A 36 -5.57 -22.16 -11.92
CA LEU A 36 -5.73 -21.92 -13.36
C LEU A 36 -5.06 -22.99 -14.22
N PRO A 37 -5.60 -23.26 -15.44
CA PRO A 37 -5.12 -24.35 -16.30
C PRO A 37 -3.68 -24.18 -16.78
N THR A 38 -3.22 -22.93 -16.95
CA THR A 38 -1.86 -22.64 -17.39
C THR A 38 -1.21 -21.52 -16.57
N PRO A 39 0.12 -21.57 -16.32
CA PRO A 39 0.85 -20.48 -15.68
C PRO A 39 0.79 -19.16 -16.46
N ALA A 40 0.57 -19.21 -17.77
CA ALA A 40 0.43 -18.02 -18.61
C ALA A 40 -0.87 -17.26 -18.32
N ASP A 41 -1.97 -17.99 -18.09
CA ASP A 41 -3.26 -17.40 -17.72
C ASP A 41 -3.21 -16.81 -16.32
N ALA A 42 -2.58 -17.52 -15.37
CA ALA A 42 -2.35 -17.02 -14.02
C ALA A 42 -1.50 -15.74 -14.02
N GLY A 43 -0.42 -15.70 -14.80
CA GLY A 43 0.42 -14.50 -14.94
C GLY A 43 -0.33 -13.30 -15.51
N ARG A 44 -1.18 -13.51 -16.54
CA ARG A 44 -2.03 -12.44 -17.09
C ARG A 44 -3.05 -11.90 -16.09
N MET A 45 -3.69 -12.77 -15.32
CA MET A 45 -4.62 -12.34 -14.27
C MET A 45 -3.90 -11.65 -13.11
N ALA A 46 -2.74 -12.16 -12.69
CA ALA A 46 -1.90 -11.54 -11.67
C ALA A 46 -1.48 -10.12 -12.08
N ALA A 47 -1.08 -9.90 -13.33
CA ALA A 47 -0.78 -8.57 -13.85
C ALA A 47 -1.97 -7.60 -13.70
N ARG A 48 -3.19 -8.01 -14.09
CA ARG A 48 -4.39 -7.18 -13.91
C ARG A 48 -4.69 -6.87 -12.45
N LEU A 49 -4.46 -7.81 -11.54
CA LEU A 49 -4.61 -7.58 -10.10
C LEU A 49 -3.58 -6.59 -9.58
N PHE A 50 -2.34 -6.64 -10.05
CA PHE A 50 -1.31 -5.66 -9.70
C PHE A 50 -1.62 -4.26 -10.28
N THR A 51 -2.18 -4.16 -11.49
CA THR A 51 -2.71 -2.90 -12.03
C THR A 51 -3.78 -2.33 -11.12
N ALA A 52 -4.78 -3.13 -10.75
CA ALA A 52 -5.83 -2.72 -9.83
C ALA A 52 -5.26 -2.30 -8.46
N GLN A 53 -4.29 -3.06 -7.94
CA GLN A 53 -3.62 -2.75 -6.68
C GLN A 53 -2.82 -1.44 -6.73
N THR A 54 -2.24 -1.10 -7.88
CA THR A 54 -1.55 0.18 -8.08
C THR A 54 -2.55 1.33 -7.96
N TRP A 55 -3.72 1.22 -8.58
CA TRP A 55 -4.80 2.22 -8.42
C TRP A 55 -5.29 2.33 -6.97
N VAL A 56 -5.46 1.20 -6.27
CA VAL A 56 -5.80 1.20 -4.84
C VAL A 56 -4.72 1.92 -4.02
N SER A 57 -3.44 1.67 -4.32
CA SER A 57 -2.31 2.30 -3.63
C SER A 57 -2.30 3.82 -3.82
N ILE A 58 -2.52 4.29 -5.06
CA ILE A 58 -2.64 5.71 -5.38
C ILE A 58 -3.83 6.33 -4.65
N GLY A 59 -5.01 5.71 -4.74
CA GLY A 59 -6.23 6.18 -4.08
C GLY A 59 -6.06 6.30 -2.56
N CYS A 60 -5.51 5.27 -1.91
CA CYS A 60 -5.23 5.29 -0.48
C CYS A 60 -4.21 6.37 -0.13
N GLY A 61 -3.13 6.51 -0.90
CA GLY A 61 -2.13 7.55 -0.71
C GLY A 61 -2.72 8.97 -0.75
N ILE A 62 -3.64 9.24 -1.69
CA ILE A 62 -4.36 10.51 -1.78
C ILE A 62 -5.24 10.73 -0.54
N VAL A 63 -6.02 9.73 -0.13
CA VAL A 63 -6.88 9.84 1.06
C VAL A 63 -6.08 10.12 2.32
N VAL A 64 -4.94 9.44 2.51
CA VAL A 64 -4.03 9.68 3.64
C VAL A 64 -3.49 11.11 3.60
N MET A 65 -3.06 11.59 2.43
CA MET A 65 -2.57 12.96 2.25
C MET A 65 -3.64 14.02 2.59
N LEU A 66 -4.87 13.83 2.10
CA LEU A 66 -5.99 14.73 2.38
C LEU A 66 -6.38 14.72 3.87
N SER A 67 -6.27 13.56 4.52
CA SER A 67 -6.54 13.40 5.95
C SER A 67 -5.47 14.08 6.81
N ALA A 68 -4.21 14.04 6.38
CA ALA A 68 -3.08 14.71 7.05
C ALA A 68 -3.18 16.24 6.95
N ARG A 69 -3.49 16.80 5.76
CA ARG A 69 -3.59 18.26 5.57
C ARG A 69 -4.68 18.93 6.40
N ALA A 70 -5.72 18.20 6.77
CA ALA A 70 -6.84 18.73 7.53
C ALA A 70 -6.62 18.73 9.05
N THR A 71 -5.52 18.16 9.51
CA THR A 71 -5.17 18.04 10.93
C THR A 71 -3.83 18.74 11.09
N GLU A 72 -3.82 20.02 11.51
CA GLU A 72 -2.58 20.82 11.65
C GLU A 72 -1.53 20.13 12.55
N GLU A 73 -1.94 19.27 13.48
CA GLU A 73 -1.04 18.44 14.29
C GLU A 73 -0.30 17.36 13.48
N VAL A 74 -0.89 16.81 12.40
CA VAL A 74 -0.26 15.77 11.56
C VAL A 74 0.78 16.37 10.62
N ALA A 75 0.60 17.62 10.17
CA ALA A 75 1.61 18.36 9.42
C ALA A 75 2.90 18.60 10.24
N SER A 76 2.82 18.58 11.58
CA SER A 76 4.01 18.61 12.46
C SER A 76 4.68 17.24 12.63
N MET A 77 3.94 16.14 12.42
CA MET A 77 4.46 14.76 12.42
C MET A 77 5.19 14.41 11.11
N ASP A 78 4.83 15.07 10.00
CA ASP A 78 5.23 14.79 8.61
C ASP A 78 6.74 14.71 8.37
N TRP A 79 7.53 15.59 8.99
CA TRP A 79 8.99 15.62 8.82
C TRP A 79 9.76 14.86 9.91
N LYS A 80 9.23 14.81 11.14
CA LYS A 80 9.94 14.21 12.28
C LYS A 80 9.84 12.69 12.36
N HIS A 81 8.82 12.07 11.76
CA HIS A 81 8.58 10.62 11.87
C HIS A 81 8.63 9.86 10.53
N GLY A 82 8.89 10.53 9.41
CA GLY A 82 9.14 9.90 8.09
C GLY A 82 7.93 9.22 7.44
N VAL A 83 6.70 9.44 7.93
CA VAL A 83 5.48 8.78 7.40
C VAL A 83 5.25 9.11 5.92
N LEU A 84 5.39 10.38 5.54
CA LEU A 84 5.31 10.79 4.12
C LEU A 84 6.36 10.12 3.26
N MET A 85 7.60 9.97 3.76
CA MET A 85 8.67 9.30 3.03
C MET A 85 8.26 7.87 2.67
N TYR A 86 7.75 7.09 3.64
CA TYR A 86 7.28 5.72 3.38
C TYR A 86 6.05 5.67 2.48
N LEU A 87 5.13 6.64 2.62
CA LEU A 87 3.95 6.74 1.76
C LEU A 87 4.33 7.00 0.30
N PHE A 88 5.14 8.03 0.05
CA PHE A 88 5.61 8.36 -1.30
C PHE A 88 6.48 7.25 -1.88
N ALA A 89 7.38 6.67 -1.08
CA ALA A 89 8.19 5.53 -1.51
C ALA A 89 7.33 4.34 -1.90
N GLY A 90 6.31 4.00 -1.10
CA GLY A 90 5.39 2.90 -1.40
C GLY A 90 4.55 3.14 -2.66
N VAL A 91 4.03 4.35 -2.85
CA VAL A 91 3.28 4.70 -4.08
C VAL A 91 4.21 4.71 -5.30
N LEU A 92 5.42 5.24 -5.18
CA LEU A 92 6.42 5.23 -6.25
C LEU A 92 6.81 3.79 -6.64
N LEU A 93 7.05 2.92 -5.66
CA LEU A 93 7.32 1.51 -5.90
C LEU A 93 6.15 0.82 -6.63
N ALA A 94 4.90 1.14 -6.29
CA ALA A 94 3.72 0.59 -6.97
C ALA A 94 3.71 0.98 -8.46
N VAL A 95 3.92 2.27 -8.76
CA VAL A 95 3.96 2.78 -10.12
C VAL A 95 5.13 2.17 -10.90
N LEU A 96 6.32 2.09 -10.30
CA LEU A 96 7.47 1.47 -10.97
C LEU A 96 7.25 -0.03 -11.20
N ALA A 97 6.64 -0.75 -10.27
CA ALA A 97 6.34 -2.17 -10.44
C ALA A 97 5.36 -2.39 -11.61
N GLU A 98 4.34 -1.54 -11.72
CA GLU A 98 3.34 -1.62 -12.79
C GLU A 98 3.91 -1.24 -14.16
N PHE A 99 4.57 -0.09 -14.28
CA PHE A 99 4.97 0.45 -15.59
C PHE A 99 6.35 -0.01 -16.04
N ALA A 100 7.27 -0.32 -15.13
CA ALA A 100 8.62 -0.77 -15.50
C ALA A 100 8.75 -2.30 -15.44
N VAL A 101 8.22 -2.97 -14.41
CA VAL A 101 8.47 -4.40 -14.20
C VAL A 101 7.44 -5.29 -14.91
N ALA A 102 6.14 -4.99 -14.79
CA ALA A 102 5.08 -5.80 -15.38
C ALA A 102 5.22 -6.06 -16.90
N PRO A 103 5.53 -5.07 -17.77
CA PRO A 103 5.67 -5.34 -19.21
C PRO A 103 6.80 -6.33 -19.53
N HIS A 104 7.92 -6.27 -18.80
CA HIS A 104 9.04 -7.19 -19.00
C HIS A 104 8.70 -8.62 -18.55
N ILE A 105 7.96 -8.78 -17.43
CA ILE A 105 7.46 -10.08 -16.96
C ILE A 105 6.52 -10.71 -18.00
N ILE A 106 5.57 -9.94 -18.54
CA ILE A 106 4.61 -10.42 -19.54
C ILE A 106 5.30 -10.78 -20.85
N ALA A 107 6.30 -9.99 -21.25
CA ALA A 107 7.13 -10.27 -22.42
C ALA A 107 8.06 -11.49 -22.24
N ARG A 108 8.12 -12.08 -21.03
CA ARG A 108 8.99 -13.21 -20.65
C ARG A 108 10.47 -12.99 -20.92
N GLN A 109 10.90 -11.74 -21.04
CA GLN A 109 12.31 -11.39 -21.13
C GLN A 109 12.92 -11.56 -19.74
N ASP A 110 13.96 -12.39 -19.61
CA ASP A 110 14.64 -12.65 -18.33
C ASP A 110 13.70 -12.81 -17.13
N LEU A 111 12.68 -13.66 -17.30
CA LEU A 111 11.55 -13.78 -16.37
C LEU A 111 12.00 -13.89 -14.90
N ARG A 112 13.06 -14.65 -14.63
CA ARG A 112 13.58 -14.84 -13.27
C ARG A 112 14.11 -13.55 -12.66
N PHE A 113 14.80 -12.71 -13.45
CA PHE A 113 15.34 -11.44 -13.00
C PHE A 113 14.20 -10.45 -12.72
N TRP A 114 13.33 -10.22 -13.71
CA TRP A 114 12.23 -9.27 -13.57
C TRP A 114 11.20 -9.69 -12.53
N HIS A 115 10.95 -10.99 -12.37
CA HIS A 115 10.12 -11.50 -11.28
C HIS A 115 10.75 -11.24 -9.92
N SER A 116 12.06 -11.49 -9.76
CA SER A 116 12.77 -11.20 -8.51
C SER A 116 12.73 -9.70 -8.16
N VAL A 117 12.96 -8.83 -9.16
CA VAL A 117 12.85 -7.38 -9.00
C VAL A 117 11.43 -6.98 -8.58
N GLY A 118 10.41 -7.52 -9.25
CA GLY A 118 9.01 -7.28 -8.90
C GLY A 118 8.66 -7.73 -7.49
N SER A 119 9.08 -8.93 -7.07
CA SER A 119 8.87 -9.44 -5.72
C SER A 119 9.52 -8.56 -4.65
N VAL A 120 10.76 -8.10 -4.89
CA VAL A 120 11.46 -7.19 -3.97
C VAL A 120 10.73 -5.86 -3.87
N MET A 121 10.35 -5.26 -5.00
CA MET A 121 9.61 -3.99 -5.00
C MET A 121 8.26 -4.10 -4.29
N TYR A 122 7.53 -5.19 -4.55
CA TYR A 122 6.25 -5.45 -3.89
C TYR A 122 6.42 -5.64 -2.38
N PHE A 123 7.46 -6.37 -1.95
CA PHE A 123 7.75 -6.56 -0.55
C PHE A 123 8.16 -5.26 0.15
N LEU A 124 8.99 -4.44 -0.49
CA LEU A 124 9.34 -3.11 0.02
C LEU A 124 8.12 -2.21 0.13
N GLN A 125 7.22 -2.25 -0.86
CA GLN A 125 5.95 -1.53 -0.81
C GLN A 125 5.07 -2.01 0.36
N TRP A 126 4.98 -3.31 0.57
CA TRP A 126 4.25 -3.91 1.69
C TRP A 126 4.80 -3.46 3.05
N LEU A 127 6.14 -3.42 3.21
CA LEU A 127 6.80 -2.88 4.39
C LEU A 127 6.49 -1.38 4.57
N CYS A 128 6.56 -0.59 3.51
CA CYS A 128 6.22 0.83 3.55
C CYS A 128 4.78 1.04 4.04
N ALA A 129 3.81 0.35 3.43
CA ALA A 129 2.41 0.43 3.85
C ALA A 129 2.19 -0.01 5.31
N GLY A 130 2.87 -1.07 5.74
CA GLY A 130 2.80 -1.57 7.11
C GLY A 130 3.39 -0.58 8.13
N THR A 131 4.54 0.04 7.81
CA THR A 131 5.15 1.06 8.67
C THR A 131 4.29 2.32 8.77
N VAL A 132 3.66 2.75 7.67
CA VAL A 132 2.73 3.88 7.67
C VAL A 132 1.52 3.57 8.56
N LEU A 133 0.91 2.39 8.38
CA LEU A 133 -0.22 1.95 9.22
C LEU A 133 0.16 1.93 10.71
N TRP A 134 1.30 1.30 11.05
CA TRP A 134 1.79 1.19 12.42
C TRP A 134 2.02 2.56 13.07
N LYS A 135 2.62 3.51 12.34
CA LYS A 135 2.87 4.85 12.85
C LYS A 135 1.59 5.65 13.04
N VAL A 136 0.64 5.51 12.11
CA VAL A 136 -0.65 6.19 12.18
C VAL A 136 -1.52 5.65 13.32
N THR A 137 -1.44 4.36 13.65
CA THR A 137 -2.18 3.77 14.79
C THR A 137 -1.51 3.96 16.14
N SER A 138 -0.18 4.16 16.17
CA SER A 138 0.58 4.41 17.40
C SER A 138 0.51 5.85 17.90
N ALA A 139 -0.09 6.76 17.13
CA ALA A 139 -0.26 8.15 17.54
C ALA A 139 -1.22 8.21 18.77
N PRO A 140 -0.77 8.73 19.93
CA PRO A 140 -1.59 8.81 21.13
C PRO A 140 -2.69 9.86 20.92
N GLY A 141 -3.92 9.40 20.67
CA GLY A 141 -5.08 10.29 20.52
C GLY A 141 -6.45 9.62 20.50
N VAL A 142 -6.53 8.28 20.52
CA VAL A 142 -7.81 7.55 20.39
C VAL A 142 -8.39 7.11 21.74
N CYS A 143 -7.61 7.16 22.84
CA CYS A 143 -8.07 6.83 24.18
C CYS A 143 -7.56 7.87 25.21
N GLN A 144 -8.11 9.07 25.18
CA GLN A 144 -8.17 9.92 26.37
C GLN A 144 -9.59 9.75 26.91
N VAL A 145 -9.78 8.75 27.77
CA VAL A 145 -10.94 8.73 28.66
C VAL A 145 -10.80 9.97 29.53
N PRO A 146 -11.76 10.91 29.55
CA PRO A 146 -11.67 12.05 30.43
C PRO A 146 -11.69 11.52 31.87
N GLU A 147 -10.57 11.69 32.59
CA GLU A 147 -10.58 11.53 34.05
C GLU A 147 -11.57 12.55 34.61
N ALA A 148 -12.69 12.05 35.12
CA ALA A 148 -13.66 12.85 35.84
C ALA A 148 -12.99 13.41 37.10
N ASN A 149 -12.92 14.74 37.18
CA ASN A 149 -12.62 15.46 38.42
C ASN A 149 -13.88 15.67 39.25
#